data_AF-A0A2E3HUZ4-F1
#
_entry.id   AF-A0A2E3HUZ4-F1
#
_cell.length_a   1.000
_cell.length_b   1.000
_cell.length_c   1.000
_cell.angle_alpha   90.00
_cell.angle_beta   90.00
_cell.angle_gamma   90.00
#
_symmetry.space_group_name_H-M   'P 1'
#
loop_
_entity.id
_entity.type
_entity.pdbx_description
1 polymer ?
#
loop_
_entity_poly.entity_id
_entity_poly.type
_entity_poly.pdbx_seq_one_letter_code
_entity_poly.pdbx_strand_id
1 'polypeptide(L)'
;MIAKIRNYSSSVFLFLVLAKELQLAGHSEAEAFKLMFKDFMQAKPNKKTWQDAFQTTFNMSVSDFYTKASSYNSSINTVLPTASLTLESIFN
;
A
#
# COMPACT_ATOMS: atom_id res chain seq x y z
N MET A 1 6.26 24.65 -17.11
CA MET A 1 5.52 24.78 -15.84
C MET A 1 4.14 24.16 -16.01
N ILE A 2 3.94 22.87 -15.67
CA ILE A 2 2.61 22.30 -15.33
C ILE A 2 2.84 21.21 -14.27
N ALA A 3 2.84 21.62 -13.01
CA ALA A 3 2.71 20.76 -11.84
C ALA A 3 1.27 20.90 -11.33
N LYS A 4 0.39 19.98 -11.73
CA LYS A 4 -1.04 19.83 -11.35
C LYS A 4 -1.57 18.77 -12.34
N ILE A 5 -1.88 17.52 -12.04
CA ILE A 5 -2.58 16.86 -10.93
C ILE A 5 -1.89 15.49 -10.76
N ARG A 6 -0.76 15.42 -10.05
CA ARG A 6 0.03 14.17 -9.97
C ARG A 6 0.08 13.55 -8.57
N ASN A 7 -0.41 14.25 -7.53
CA ASN A 7 -0.13 13.88 -6.14
C ASN A 7 -1.24 13.04 -5.47
N TYR A 8 -2.50 13.15 -5.89
CA TYR A 8 -3.62 12.40 -5.30
C TYR A 8 -3.84 11.05 -6.01
N SER A 9 -3.68 11.02 -7.33
CA SER A 9 -3.63 9.76 -8.08
C SER A 9 -2.36 8.97 -7.75
N SER A 10 -1.23 9.62 -7.43
CA SER A 10 -0.02 8.92 -6.99
C SER A 10 -0.18 8.30 -5.61
N SER A 11 -0.85 8.94 -4.64
CA SER A 11 -1.00 8.35 -3.31
C SER A 11 -1.92 7.13 -3.32
N VAL A 12 -3.03 7.19 -4.07
CA VAL A 12 -3.90 6.02 -4.28
C VAL A 12 -3.17 4.93 -5.05
N PHE A 13 -2.43 5.29 -6.12
CA PHE A 13 -1.64 4.32 -6.88
C PHE A 13 -0.59 3.63 -6.01
N LEU A 14 0.18 4.37 -5.21
CA LEU A 14 1.17 3.80 -4.29
C LEU A 14 0.51 2.88 -3.25
N PHE A 15 -0.67 3.25 -2.75
CA PHE A 15 -1.44 2.40 -1.85
C PHE A 15 -1.85 1.08 -2.51
N LEU A 16 -2.32 1.14 -3.76
CA LEU A 16 -2.68 -0.04 -4.54
C LEU A 16 -1.47 -0.91 -4.90
N VAL A 17 -0.33 -0.29 -5.23
CA VAL A 17 0.95 -0.99 -5.45
C VAL A 17 1.39 -1.70 -4.18
N LEU A 18 1.28 -1.06 -3.00
CA LEU A 18 1.61 -1.69 -1.73
C LEU A 18 0.71 -2.92 -1.47
N ALA A 19 -0.60 -2.79 -1.68
CA ALA A 19 -1.51 -3.93 -1.57
C ALA A 19 -1.14 -5.06 -2.55
N LYS A 20 -0.71 -4.72 -3.76
CA LYS A 20 -0.28 -5.69 -4.77
C LYS A 20 1.01 -6.41 -4.37
N GLU A 21 1.99 -5.68 -3.84
CA GLU A 21 3.23 -6.25 -3.33
C GLU A 21 3.00 -7.20 -2.16
N LEU A 22 2.09 -6.87 -1.25
CA LEU A 22 1.70 -7.76 -0.15
C LEU A 22 1.04 -9.04 -0.68
N GLN A 23 0.19 -8.93 -1.72
CA GLN A 23 -0.37 -10.11 -2.37
C GLN A 23 0.69 -10.97 -3.05
N LEU A 24 1.68 -10.36 -3.71
CA LEU A 24 2.83 -11.08 -4.28
C LEU A 24 3.71 -11.74 -3.21
N ALA A 25 3.72 -11.19 -1.99
CA ALA A 25 4.37 -11.79 -0.82
C ALA A 25 3.55 -12.92 -0.18
N GLY A 26 2.36 -13.25 -0.71
CA GLY A 26 1.55 -14.38 -0.28
C GLY A 26 0.37 -14.02 0.62
N HIS A 27 0.12 -12.74 0.90
CA HIS A 27 -1.09 -12.32 1.61
C HIS A 27 -2.31 -12.44 0.71
N SER A 28 -3.47 -12.80 1.28
CA SER A 28 -4.73 -12.56 0.60
C SER A 28 -4.96 -11.06 0.40
N GLU A 29 -5.83 -10.72 -0.55
CA GLU A 29 -6.18 -9.32 -0.80
C GLU A 29 -6.73 -8.65 0.47
N ALA A 30 -7.66 -9.30 1.17
CA ALA A 30 -8.22 -8.79 2.42
C ALA A 30 -7.15 -8.57 3.51
N GLU A 31 -6.21 -9.51 3.67
CA GLU A 31 -5.09 -9.38 4.62
C GLU A 31 -4.16 -8.21 4.26
N ALA A 32 -3.86 -8.02 2.97
CA ALA A 32 -3.05 -6.90 2.51
C ALA A 32 -3.69 -5.56 2.89
N PHE A 33 -4.99 -5.40 2.67
CA PHE A 33 -5.72 -4.20 3.06
C PHE A 33 -5.87 -4.05 4.59
N LYS A 34 -5.98 -5.16 5.33
CA LYS A 34 -5.99 -5.17 6.79
C LYS A 34 -4.67 -4.69 7.38
N LEU A 35 -3.54 -5.16 6.85
CA LEU A 35 -2.21 -4.68 7.26
C LEU A 35 -2.09 -3.16 7.11
N MET A 36 -2.59 -2.61 6.01
CA MET A 36 -2.52 -1.18 5.73
C MET A 36 -3.48 -0.33 6.57
N PHE A 37 -4.75 -0.72 6.66
CA PHE A 37 -5.78 0.09 7.33
C PHE A 37 -5.86 -0.12 8.84
N LYS A 38 -5.45 -1.29 9.33
CA LYS A 38 -5.53 -1.66 10.74
C LYS A 38 -4.15 -1.72 11.36
N ASP A 39 -3.30 -2.64 10.93
CA ASP A 39 -2.09 -2.98 11.67
C ASP A 39 -1.06 -1.85 11.62
N PHE A 40 -0.89 -1.19 10.47
CA PHE A 40 -0.02 -0.02 10.34
C PHE A 40 -0.53 1.17 11.17
N MET A 41 -1.84 1.38 11.27
CA MET A 41 -2.42 2.43 12.12
C MET A 41 -2.27 2.11 13.62
N GLN A 42 -2.41 0.84 13.99
CA GLN A 42 -2.22 0.36 15.37
C GLN A 42 -0.76 0.50 15.85
N ALA A 43 0.20 0.46 14.93
CA ALA A 43 1.62 0.74 15.21
C ALA A 43 1.88 2.21 15.58
N LYS A 44 0.86 3.09 15.51
CA LYS A 44 0.93 4.52 15.85
C LYS A 44 2.14 5.24 15.20
N PRO A 45 2.29 5.15 13.86
CA PRO A 45 3.40 5.78 13.16
C PRO A 45 3.36 7.29 13.39
N ASN A 46 4.52 7.88 13.69
CA ASN A 46 4.68 9.33 13.80
C ASN A 46 5.86 9.79 12.93
N LYS A 47 6.11 11.10 12.88
CA LYS A 47 7.15 11.70 12.02
C LYS A 47 8.54 11.06 12.15
N LYS A 48 8.88 10.48 13.31
CA LYS A 48 10.18 9.85 13.56
C LYS A 48 10.16 8.33 13.38
N THR A 49 9.04 7.66 13.65
CA THR A 49 8.97 6.19 13.73
C THR A 49 8.21 5.53 12.58
N TRP A 50 7.61 6.30 11.67
CA TRP A 50 6.75 5.74 10.63
C TRP A 50 7.49 4.78 9.68
N GLN A 51 8.79 4.99 9.44
CA GLN A 51 9.59 4.11 8.58
C GLN A 51 9.84 2.75 9.25
N ASP A 52 10.14 2.76 10.55
CA ASP A 52 10.31 1.53 11.34
C ASP A 52 8.99 0.76 11.47
N ALA A 53 7.89 1.48 11.70
CA ALA A 53 6.55 0.92 11.71
C ALA A 53 6.18 0.32 10.34
N PHE A 54 6.52 1.02 9.25
CA PHE A 54 6.28 0.54 7.89
C PHE A 54 7.05 -0.75 7.63
N GLN A 55 8.34 -0.78 7.96
CA GLN A 55 9.18 -1.95 7.77
C GLN A 55 8.71 -3.13 8.61
N THR A 56 8.29 -2.90 9.84
CA THR A 56 7.80 -3.94 10.73
C THR A 56 6.45 -4.49 10.27
N THR A 57 5.51 -3.64 9.87
CA THR A 57 4.17 -4.06 9.44
C THR A 57 4.19 -4.76 8.08
N PHE A 58 4.96 -4.26 7.11
CA PHE A 58 4.93 -4.75 5.73
C PHE A 58 6.11 -5.66 5.37
N ASN A 59 7.02 -5.91 6.32
CA ASN A 59 8.24 -6.69 6.12
C ASN A 59 9.06 -6.21 4.89
N MET A 60 9.06 -4.89 4.65
CA MET A 60 9.69 -4.25 3.49
C MET A 60 10.13 -2.83 3.87
N SER A 61 11.36 -2.44 3.52
CA SER A 61 11.78 -1.06 3.76
C SER A 61 11.06 -0.08 2.83
N VAL A 62 10.97 1.19 3.24
CA VAL A 62 10.37 2.25 2.41
C VAL A 62 11.14 2.42 1.09
N SER A 63 12.47 2.30 1.11
CA SER A 63 13.29 2.37 -0.11
C SER A 63 13.04 1.21 -1.06
N ASP A 64 12.88 0.00 -0.53
CA ASP A 64 12.55 -1.17 -1.36
C ASP A 64 11.18 -0.98 -2.00
N PHE A 65 10.21 -0.51 -1.22
CA PHE A 65 8.88 -0.20 -1.72
C PHE A 65 8.91 0.79 -2.89
N TYR A 66 9.60 1.92 -2.76
CA TYR A 66 9.69 2.89 -3.86
C TYR A 66 10.47 2.34 -5.07
N THR A 67 11.49 1.51 -4.85
CA THR A 67 12.21 0.82 -5.93
C THR A 67 11.26 -0.09 -6.70
N LYS A 68 10.48 -0.91 -6.00
CA LYS A 68 9.47 -1.77 -6.62
C LYS A 68 8.39 -0.97 -7.31
N ALA A 69 7.85 0.07 -6.66
CA ALA A 69 6.82 0.92 -7.23
C ALA A 69 7.25 1.62 -8.53
N SER A 70 8.54 1.95 -8.67
CA SER A 70 9.08 2.53 -9.90
C SER A 70 9.06 1.58 -11.11
N SER A 71 8.99 0.27 -10.88
CA SER A 71 8.91 -0.76 -11.93
C SER A 71 7.48 -0.96 -12.45
N TYR A 72 6.46 -0.46 -11.74
CA TYR A 72 5.08 -0.56 -12.20
C TYR A 72 4.81 0.46 -13.30
N ASN A 73 4.15 0.01 -14.36
CA ASN A 73 3.54 0.94 -15.31
C ASN A 73 2.51 1.80 -14.56
N SER A 74 2.51 3.12 -14.80
CA SER A 74 1.57 4.09 -14.23
C SER A 74 0.08 3.85 -14.54
N SER A 75 -0.26 2.77 -15.24
CA SER A 75 -1.65 2.34 -15.47
C SER A 75 -2.24 1.74 -14.20
N ILE A 76 -3.24 2.39 -13.62
CA ILE A 76 -3.94 1.93 -12.40
C ILE A 76 -4.63 0.57 -12.59
N ASN A 77 -4.97 0.20 -13.83
CA ASN A 77 -5.70 -1.03 -14.15
C ASN A 77 -4.93 -2.31 -13.77
N THR A 78 -3.61 -2.23 -13.57
CA THR A 78 -2.79 -3.38 -13.17
C THR A 78 -2.81 -3.66 -11.67
N VAL A 79 -3.31 -2.70 -10.88
CA VAL A 79 -3.29 -2.74 -9.41
C VAL A 79 -4.68 -2.55 -8.79
N LEU A 80 -5.74 -2.59 -9.59
CA LEU A 80 -7.11 -2.47 -9.07
C LEU A 80 -7.46 -3.66 -8.18
N PRO A 81 -8.11 -3.42 -7.02
CA PRO A 81 -8.63 -4.49 -6.19
C PRO A 81 -9.77 -5.24 -6.88
N THR A 82 -10.07 -6.45 -6.41
CA THR A 82 -11.24 -7.18 -6.86
C THR A 82 -12.53 -6.48 -6.42
N ALA A 83 -13.57 -6.54 -7.26
CA ALA A 83 -14.89 -6.00 -6.91
C ALA A 83 -15.56 -6.76 -5.74
N SER A 84 -15.05 -7.94 -5.38
CA SER A 84 -15.50 -8.76 -4.27
C SER A 84 -14.91 -8.37 -2.91
N LEU A 85 -13.88 -7.51 -2.88
CA LEU A 85 -13.29 -7.05 -1.63
C LEU A 85 -14.29 -6.17 -0.86
N THR A 86 -14.55 -6.51 0.40
CA THR A 86 -15.47 -5.76 1.26
C THR A 86 -14.79 -5.25 2.52
N LEU A 87 -15.31 -4.17 3.12
CA LEU A 87 -14.84 -3.71 4.42
C LEU A 87 -15.02 -4.78 5.50
N GLU A 88 -16.09 -5.57 5.41
CA GLU A 88 -16.33 -6.70 6.30
C GLU A 88 -15.17 -7.70 6.26
N SER A 89 -14.73 -8.11 5.06
CA SER A 89 -13.59 -9.03 4.90
C SER A 89 -12.26 -8.48 5.44
N ILE A 90 -12.11 -7.15 5.54
CA ILE A 90 -10.89 -6.49 6.02
C ILE A 90 -10.88 -6.38 7.56
N PHE A 91 -12.03 -6.13 8.18
CA PHE A 91 -12.11 -5.75 9.60
C PHE A 91 -12.75 -6.78 10.53
N ASN A 92 -13.54 -7.74 10.01
CA ASN A 92 -14.00 -8.90 10.78
C ASN A 92 -12.89 -9.96 10.92
#